data_AF-A0A2N2T4V2-F1
#
_entry.id   AF-A0A2N2T4V2-F1
#
_cell.length_a   1.000
_cell.length_b   1.000
_cell.length_c   1.000
_cell.angle_alpha   90.00
_cell.angle_beta   90.00
_cell.angle_gamma   90.00
#
_symmetry.space_group_name_H-M   'P 1'
#
loop_
_entity.id
_entity.type
_entity.pdbx_description
1 polymer ?
#
loop_
_entity_poly.entity_id
_entity_poly.type
_entity_poly.pdbx_seq_one_letter_code
_entity_poly.pdbx_strand_id
1 'polypeptide(L)' 'DVSWVAGQAPTVTALAAKTRYRQLDAPCHLTVHATDTFSLKFSEPQWAVTPGQSAVLYDGEVCLGGGIITS' A
#
# COMPACT_ATOMS: atom_id res chain seq x y z
N ASP A 1 -11.75 0.28 -1.23
CA ASP A 1 -11.57 1.41 -2.16
C ASP A 1 -10.11 1.45 -2.54
N VAL A 2 -9.81 1.00 -3.75
CA VAL A 2 -8.46 0.79 -4.27
C VAL A 2 -8.37 1.54 -5.58
N SER A 3 -7.30 2.31 -5.75
CA SER A 3 -7.05 3.12 -6.94
C SER A 3 -5.61 2.95 -7.38
N TRP A 4 -5.42 2.57 -8.64
CA TRP A 4 -4.11 2.38 -9.25
C TRP A 4 -3.83 3.49 -10.27
N VAL A 5 -2.64 4.06 -10.24
CA VAL A 5 -2.27 5.16 -11.16
C VAL A 5 -2.26 4.68 -12.61
N ALA A 6 -1.80 3.44 -12.85
CA ALA A 6 -1.80 2.81 -14.17
C ALA A 6 -3.16 2.16 -14.55
N GLY A 7 -4.21 2.33 -13.74
CA GLY A 7 -5.51 1.69 -13.93
C GLY A 7 -5.55 0.18 -13.60
N GLN A 8 -4.41 -0.42 -13.26
CA GLN A 8 -4.25 -1.84 -12.95
C GLN A 8 -3.20 -2.02 -11.87
N ALA A 9 -3.27 -3.15 -11.14
CA ALA A 9 -2.37 -3.42 -10.03
C ALA A 9 -0.93 -3.72 -10.49
N PRO A 10 0.11 -3.26 -9.77
CA PRO A 10 1.50 -3.50 -10.18
C PRO A 10 1.84 -4.99 -10.20
N THR A 11 2.71 -5.39 -11.14
CA THR A 11 3.22 -6.77 -11.24
C THR A 11 4.33 -7.06 -10.23
N VAL A 12 5.01 -6.02 -9.76
CA VAL A 12 6.03 -6.08 -8.70
C VAL A 12 5.34 -6.13 -7.34
N THR A 13 5.81 -7.02 -6.47
CA THR A 13 5.20 -7.25 -5.15
C THR A 13 6.03 -6.70 -4.00
N ALA A 14 7.37 -6.61 -4.13
CA ALA A 14 8.23 -5.98 -3.14
C ALA A 14 8.25 -4.46 -3.37
N LEU A 15 7.65 -3.70 -2.46
CA LEU A 15 7.36 -2.27 -2.61
C LEU A 15 7.58 -1.53 -1.30
N ALA A 16 7.56 -0.20 -1.35
CA ALA A 16 7.39 0.63 -0.17
C ALA A 16 5.93 1.04 0.00
N ALA A 17 5.48 1.23 1.24
CA ALA A 17 4.17 1.82 1.50
C ALA A 17 4.18 2.82 2.65
N LYS A 18 3.29 3.81 2.56
CA LYS A 18 2.99 4.78 3.61
C LYS A 18 1.56 4.54 4.09
N THR A 19 1.39 4.30 5.39
CA THR A 19 0.05 4.15 6.02
C THR A 19 -0.44 5.45 6.66
N ARG A 20 0.38 6.51 6.61
CA ARG A 20 0.10 7.84 7.16
C ARG A 20 0.83 8.93 6.35
N TYR A 21 0.23 10.10 6.28
CA TYR A 21 0.87 11.29 5.71
C TYR A 21 2.17 11.66 6.45
N ARG A 22 3.25 11.90 5.68
CA ARG A 22 4.62 12.18 6.16
C ARG A 22 5.29 11.06 6.95
N GLN A 23 4.76 9.84 6.93
CA GLN A 23 5.52 8.68 7.39
C GLN A 23 6.64 8.38 6.39
N LEU A 24 7.75 7.84 6.89
CA LEU A 24 8.79 7.26 6.04
C LEU A 24 8.23 6.06 5.27
N ASP A 25 8.80 5.83 4.10
CA ASP A 25 8.53 4.65 3.28
C ASP A 25 8.90 3.37 4.04
N ALA A 26 7.91 2.49 4.25
CA ALA A 26 8.10 1.23 4.94
C ALA A 26 8.13 0.07 3.93
N PRO A 27 9.20 -0.74 3.89
CA PRO A 27 9.27 -1.90 3.01
C PRO A 27 8.16 -2.91 3.30
N CYS A 28 7.49 -3.37 2.25
CA CYS A 28 6.35 -4.27 2.33
C CYS A 28 6.25 -5.19 1.11
N HIS A 29 5.44 -6.24 1.25
CA HIS A 29 5.01 -7.08 0.15
C HIS A 29 3.53 -6.89 -0.12
N LEU A 30 3.18 -6.63 -1.37
CA LEU A 30 1.83 -6.51 -1.88
C LEU A 30 1.29 -7.87 -2.30
N THR A 31 0.07 -8.18 -1.84
CA THR A 31 -0.77 -9.25 -2.38
C THR A 31 -2.08 -8.64 -2.86
N VAL A 32 -2.36 -8.75 -4.15
CA VAL A 32 -3.62 -8.29 -4.76
C VAL A 32 -4.63 -9.43 -4.76
N HIS A 33 -5.87 -9.15 -4.38
CA HIS A 33 -6.98 -10.11 -4.40
C HIS A 33 -7.96 -9.79 -5.53
N ALA A 34 -8.80 -10.76 -5.91
CA ALA A 34 -9.72 -10.62 -7.05
C ALA A 34 -10.86 -9.60 -6.84
N THR A 35 -11.09 -9.12 -5.61
CA THR A 35 -12.25 -8.31 -5.21
C THR A 35 -11.92 -6.84 -4.96
N ASP A 36 -11.03 -6.22 -5.75
CA ASP A 36 -10.57 -4.83 -5.56
C ASP A 36 -10.08 -4.55 -4.13
N THR A 37 -9.38 -5.54 -3.57
CA THR A 37 -8.72 -5.43 -2.28
C THR A 37 -7.28 -5.91 -2.42
N PHE A 38 -6.42 -5.41 -1.54
CA PHE A 38 -5.06 -5.89 -1.43
C PHE A 38 -4.64 -5.93 0.03
N SER A 39 -3.60 -6.71 0.30
CA SER A 39 -2.98 -6.79 1.62
C SER A 39 -1.52 -6.39 1.51
N LEU A 40 -1.04 -5.68 2.53
CA LEU A 40 0.37 -5.33 2.68
C LEU A 40 0.95 -6.09 3.85
N LYS A 41 2.05 -6.79 3.61
CA LYS A 41 2.86 -7.41 4.65
C LYS A 41 4.15 -6.62 4.81
N PHE A 42 4.22 -5.82 5.86
CA PHE A 42 5.43 -5.07 6.20
C PHE A 42 6.49 -5.99 6.79
N SER A 43 7.76 -5.71 6.47
CA SER A 43 8.89 -6.44 7.05
C SER A 43 9.08 -6.14 8.54
N GLU A 44 8.71 -4.92 8.96
CA GLU A 44 8.75 -4.45 10.34
C GLU A 44 7.34 -4.04 10.82
N PRO A 45 7.02 -4.19 12.11
CA PRO A 45 5.76 -3.74 12.67
C PRO A 45 5.53 -2.25 12.40
N GLN A 46 4.33 -1.90 11.91
CA GLN A 46 3.94 -0.52 11.67
C GLN A 46 3.15 0.01 12.87
N TRP A 47 3.59 1.13 13.42
CA TRP A 47 2.91 1.74 14.56
C TRP A 47 1.65 2.48 14.13
N ALA A 48 0.58 2.34 14.91
CA ALA A 48 -0.66 3.11 14.77
C ALA A 48 -1.35 3.07 13.39
N VAL A 49 -1.32 1.91 12.72
CA VAL A 49 -2.15 1.66 11.53
C VAL A 49 -3.62 1.77 11.92
N THR A 50 -4.34 2.72 11.32
CA THR A 50 -5.71 3.08 11.74
C THR A 50 -6.68 2.92 10.56
N PRO A 51 -7.77 2.16 10.71
CA PRO A 51 -8.80 2.06 9.69
C PRO A 51 -9.34 3.43 9.27
N GLY A 52 -9.63 3.60 7.98
CA GLY A 52 -10.05 4.86 7.39
C GLY A 52 -8.91 5.78 6.92
N GLN A 53 -7.66 5.50 7.30
CA GLN A 53 -6.49 6.16 6.68
C GLN A 53 -6.18 5.53 5.31
N SER A 54 -5.39 6.25 4.51
CA SER A 54 -4.91 5.75 3.22
C SER A 54 -3.58 5.00 3.36
N ALA A 55 -3.48 3.85 2.70
CA ALA A 55 -2.22 3.18 2.40
C ALA A 55 -1.82 3.48 0.95
N VAL A 56 -0.64 4.07 0.74
CA VAL A 56 -0.13 4.42 -0.58
C VAL A 56 1.14 3.62 -0.87
N LEU A 57 1.23 3.04 -2.06
CA LEU A 57 2.34 2.19 -2.50
C LEU A 57 3.28 2.92 -3.45
N TYR A 58 4.57 2.64 -3.30
CA TYR A 58 5.66 3.24 -4.05
C TYR A 58 6.66 2.17 -4.53
N ASP A 59 7.17 2.36 -5.75
CA ASP A 59 8.38 1.72 -6.27
C ASP A 59 9.45 2.81 -6.48
N GLY A 60 10.35 2.93 -5.49
CA GLY A 60 11.23 4.09 -5.37
C GLY A 60 10.43 5.40 -5.27
N GLU A 61 10.62 6.29 -6.24
CA GLU A 61 9.92 7.59 -6.31
C GLU A 61 8.57 7.51 -7.03
N VAL A 62 8.20 6.36 -7.60
CA VAL A 62 7.00 6.19 -8.41
C VAL A 62 5.82 5.81 -7.53
N CYS A 63 4.79 6.65 -7.48
CA CYS A 63 3.50 6.32 -6.85
C CYS A 63 2.73 5.33 -7.73
N LEU A 64 2.44 4.15 -7.21
CA LEU A 64 1.74 3.10 -7.94
C LEU A 64 0.22 3.16 -7.72
N GLY A 65 -0.20 3.70 -6.57
CA GLY A 65 -1.59 3.74 -6.16
C GLY A 65 -1.75 3.49 -4.68
N GLY A 66 -2.96 3.10 -4.27
CA GLY A 66 -3.25 2.86 -2.87
C GLY A 66 -4.71 2.53 -2.61
N GLY A 67 -5.06 2.53 -1.34
CA GLY A 67 -6.43 2.30 -0.92
C GLY A 67 -6.67 2.70 0.53
N ILE A 68 -7.93 2.59 0.96
CA ILE A 68 -8.33 2.84 2.34
C ILE A 68 -8.07 1.58 3.19
N ILE A 69 -7.40 1.78 4.32
CA ILE A 69 -7.11 0.73 5.30
C ILE A 69 -8.41 0.33 5.98
N THR A 70 -8.74 -0.95 5.93
CA THR A 70 -9.94 -1.53 6.56
C THR A 70 -9.63 -2.40 7.77
N SER A 71 -8.43 -2.99 7.83
CA SER A 71 -7.98 -3.93 8.86
C SER A 71 -6.46 -3.97 8.94
#